data_AF-A0A1W9SI76-F1
#
_entry.id   AF-A0A1W9SI76-F1
#
_cell.length_a   1.000
_cell.length_b   1.000
_cell.length_c   1.000
_cell.angle_alpha   90.00
_cell.angle_beta   90.00
_cell.angle_gamma   90.00
#
_symmetry.space_group_name_H-M   'P 1'
#
loop_
_entity.id
_entity.type
_entity.pdbx_description
1 polymer ?
#
loop_
_entity_poly.entity_id
_entity_poly.type
_entity_poly.pdbx_seq_one_letter_code
_entity_poly.pdbx_strand_id
1 'polypeptide(L)'
;MQKIKQIFYSLFIASMVLFYACIEKVDYMQIQTPEPKLVVNSYITPDSLMEFFVHKTSGMVDTNIYIKTGNIKVWEDDILLATLSEHKNGHFVLPIKPKVNSKYKIVVNADDMEVSAETSGSGLGILCF
;
A
#
# COMPACT_ATOMS: atom_id res chain seq x y z
N MET A 1 -55.95 39.65 -2.23
CA MET A 1 -55.19 38.56 -2.91
C MET A 1 -53.72 38.89 -3.18
N GLN A 2 -53.36 40.15 -3.48
CA GLN A 2 -51.98 40.54 -3.84
C GLN A 2 -50.96 40.35 -2.71
N LYS A 3 -51.33 40.66 -1.45
CA LYS A 3 -50.45 40.46 -0.27
C LYS A 3 -50.14 38.99 0.04
N ILE A 4 -51.10 38.08 -0.19
CA ILE A 4 -50.90 36.63 0.00
C ILE A 4 -49.90 36.10 -1.03
N LYS A 5 -50.03 36.52 -2.30
CA LYS A 5 -49.06 36.18 -3.36
C LYS A 5 -47.65 36.67 -3.03
N GLN A 6 -47.53 37.86 -2.44
CA GLN A 6 -46.23 38.45 -2.07
C GLN A 6 -45.57 37.72 -0.90
N ILE A 7 -46.36 37.27 0.10
CA ILE A 7 -45.87 36.42 1.20
C ILE A 7 -45.39 35.07 0.67
N PHE A 8 -46.13 34.44 -0.23
CA PHE A 8 -45.71 33.17 -0.86
C PHE A 8 -44.41 33.32 -1.66
N TYR A 9 -44.25 34.41 -2.41
CA TYR A 9 -43.00 34.70 -3.12
C TYR A 9 -41.82 34.91 -2.16
N SER A 10 -42.03 35.65 -1.07
CA SER A 10 -41.01 35.85 -0.04
C SER A 10 -40.59 34.54 0.62
N LEU A 11 -41.55 33.65 0.91
CA LEU A 11 -41.28 32.35 1.52
C LEU A 11 -40.53 31.43 0.55
N PHE A 12 -40.87 31.47 -0.74
CA PHE A 12 -40.19 30.69 -1.77
C PHE A 12 -38.73 31.12 -1.96
N ILE A 13 -38.46 32.43 -1.99
CA ILE A 13 -37.10 32.96 -2.10
C ILE A 13 -36.28 32.61 -0.85
N ALA A 14 -36.86 32.75 0.35
CA ALA A 14 -36.18 32.38 1.60
C ALA A 14 -35.83 30.87 1.63
N SER A 15 -36.73 30.02 1.14
CA SER A 15 -36.50 28.58 0.99
C SER A 15 -35.32 28.28 0.05
N MET A 16 -35.25 28.93 -1.11
CA MET A 16 -34.13 28.72 -2.06
C MET A 16 -32.77 29.10 -1.47
N VAL A 17 -32.69 30.15 -0.65
CA VAL A 17 -31.43 30.57 0.00
C VAL A 17 -30.98 29.54 1.05
N LEU A 18 -31.92 28.95 1.79
CA LEU A 18 -31.62 27.92 2.79
C LEU A 18 -31.10 26.62 2.16
N PHE A 19 -31.50 26.29 0.94
CA PHE A 19 -31.03 25.08 0.24
C PHE A 19 -29.71 25.25 -0.53
N TYR A 20 -29.17 26.48 -0.66
CA TYR A 20 -27.91 26.72 -1.37
C TYR A 20 -26.65 26.51 -0.49
N ALA A 21 -26.80 26.44 0.83
CA ALA A 21 -25.69 26.51 1.78
C ALA A 21 -24.99 25.17 2.12
N CYS A 22 -25.36 24.05 1.49
CA CYS A 22 -24.89 22.72 1.93
C CYS A 22 -23.76 22.11 1.09
N ILE A 23 -23.20 22.84 0.11
CA ILE A 23 -22.11 22.32 -0.72
C ILE A 23 -20.79 22.90 -0.22
N GLU A 24 -20.17 22.18 0.71
CA GLU A 24 -18.80 22.43 1.15
C GLU A 24 -17.83 21.64 0.24
N LYS A 25 -16.79 22.32 -0.27
CA LYS A 25 -15.73 21.62 -0.98
C LYS A 25 -14.89 20.88 0.05
N VAL A 26 -14.67 19.59 -0.17
CA VAL A 26 -13.72 18.81 0.63
C VAL A 26 -12.33 19.40 0.42
N ASP A 27 -11.76 20.00 1.46
CA ASP A 27 -10.38 20.47 1.45
C ASP A 27 -9.45 19.31 1.79
N TYR A 28 -8.86 18.72 0.74
CA TYR A 28 -7.91 17.61 0.86
C TYR A 28 -6.62 18.00 1.60
N MET A 29 -6.34 19.30 1.81
CA MET A 29 -5.17 19.77 2.56
C MET A 29 -5.27 19.51 4.06
N GLN A 30 -6.48 19.28 4.60
CA GLN A 30 -6.70 18.96 6.01
C GLN A 30 -6.64 17.46 6.30
N ILE A 31 -6.60 16.61 5.28
CA ILE A 31 -6.48 15.16 5.45
C ILE A 31 -5.00 14.85 5.62
N GLN A 32 -4.59 14.50 6.83
CA GLN A 32 -3.24 13.97 7.06
C GLN A 32 -3.03 12.73 6.18
N THR A 33 -2.13 12.83 5.21
CA THR A 33 -1.67 11.66 4.48
C THR A 33 -0.86 10.79 5.42
N PRO A 34 -1.22 9.51 5.59
CA PRO A 34 -0.43 8.61 6.41
C PRO A 34 0.99 8.50 5.86
N GLU A 35 1.96 8.36 6.74
CA GLU A 35 3.35 8.13 6.32
C GLU A 35 3.42 6.85 5.47
N PRO A 36 4.19 6.86 4.36
CA PRO A 36 4.39 5.68 3.54
C PRO A 36 4.95 4.53 4.36
N LYS A 37 4.38 3.33 4.17
CA LYS A 37 4.85 2.08 4.77
C LYS A 37 5.38 1.17 3.68
N LEU A 38 6.38 0.37 4.04
CA LEU A 38 6.94 -0.64 3.16
C LEU A 38 6.04 -1.88 3.13
N VAL A 39 5.67 -2.32 1.93
CA VAL A 39 4.84 -3.51 1.71
C VAL A 39 5.62 -4.50 0.87
N VAL A 40 5.66 -5.75 1.33
CA VAL A 40 6.35 -6.83 0.63
C VAL A 40 5.37 -7.96 0.40
N ASN A 41 5.25 -8.34 -0.86
CA ASN A 41 4.50 -9.50 -1.29
C ASN A 41 5.45 -10.54 -1.88
N SER A 42 5.27 -11.78 -1.48
CA SER A 42 5.99 -12.90 -2.10
C SER A 42 5.16 -14.16 -2.13
N TYR A 43 5.43 -15.00 -3.12
CA TYR A 43 4.83 -16.31 -3.23
C TYR A 43 5.97 -17.34 -3.29
N ILE A 44 6.10 -18.13 -2.23
CA ILE A 44 7.22 -19.07 -2.06
C ILE A 44 6.67 -20.49 -2.19
N THR A 45 6.97 -21.12 -3.32
CA THR A 45 6.58 -22.51 -3.58
C THR A 45 7.76 -23.31 -4.12
N PRO A 46 7.86 -24.62 -3.80
CA PRO A 46 9.01 -25.45 -4.23
C PRO A 46 9.13 -25.64 -5.74
N ASP A 47 8.05 -25.41 -6.49
CA ASP A 47 8.00 -25.60 -7.94
C ASP A 47 8.53 -24.39 -8.73
N SER A 48 8.52 -23.21 -8.10
CA SER A 48 8.76 -21.92 -8.73
C SER A 48 10.00 -21.23 -8.13
N LEU A 49 10.49 -20.22 -8.83
CA LEU A 49 11.53 -19.35 -8.29
C LEU A 49 10.94 -18.45 -7.19
N MET A 50 11.78 -17.98 -6.28
CA MET A 50 11.35 -17.02 -5.26
C MET A 50 11.30 -15.62 -5.86
N GLU A 51 10.10 -15.04 -5.88
CA GLU A 51 9.84 -13.69 -6.37
C GLU A 51 9.32 -12.80 -5.24
N PHE A 52 9.83 -11.57 -5.19
CA PHE A 52 9.49 -10.59 -4.17
C PHE A 52 9.09 -9.27 -4.84
N PHE A 53 7.94 -8.74 -4.47
CA PHE A 53 7.41 -7.47 -4.92
C PHE A 53 7.39 -6.50 -3.76
N VAL A 54 8.23 -5.46 -3.84
CA VAL A 54 8.44 -4.47 -2.79
C VAL A 54 7.92 -3.12 -3.25
N HIS A 55 6.96 -2.57 -2.51
CA HIS A 55 6.31 -1.31 -2.81
C HIS A 55 6.13 -0.47 -1.55
N LYS A 56 5.81 0.81 -1.73
CA LYS A 56 5.39 1.69 -0.65
C LYS A 56 3.90 1.93 -0.73
N THR A 57 3.24 2.02 0.42
CA THR A 57 1.87 2.55 0.46
C THR A 57 1.90 4.01 0.02
N SER A 58 0.86 4.43 -0.69
CA SER A 58 0.67 5.83 -1.06
C SER A 58 -0.71 6.31 -0.61
N GLY A 59 -0.81 7.60 -0.28
CA GLY A 59 -2.09 8.25 -0.02
C GLY A 59 -2.83 8.56 -1.32
N MET A 60 -4.06 9.07 -1.22
CA MET A 60 -4.87 9.43 -2.42
C MET A 60 -4.19 10.43 -3.36
N VAL A 61 -3.29 11.28 -2.84
CA VAL A 61 -2.61 12.34 -3.60
C VAL A 61 -1.24 11.89 -4.09
N ASP A 62 -0.63 10.89 -3.46
CA ASP A 62 0.70 10.40 -3.83
C ASP A 62 0.59 9.21 -4.79
N THR A 63 1.30 9.30 -5.91
CA THR A 63 1.22 8.32 -7.00
C THR A 63 2.47 7.45 -7.11
N ASN A 64 3.53 7.76 -6.36
CA ASN A 64 4.78 7.02 -6.44
C ASN A 64 4.86 5.90 -5.40
N ILE A 65 4.42 4.70 -5.81
CA ILE A 65 4.48 3.48 -5.00
C ILE A 65 5.83 2.73 -5.11
N TYR A 66 6.77 3.21 -5.93
CA TYR A 66 8.01 2.49 -6.21
C TYR A 66 9.11 2.87 -5.21
N ILE A 67 9.88 1.87 -4.81
CA ILE A 67 11.11 2.05 -4.03
C ILE A 67 12.25 2.54 -4.94
N LYS A 68 13.13 3.41 -4.41
CA LYS A 68 14.32 3.88 -5.14
C LYS A 68 15.50 2.93 -4.94
N THR A 69 15.62 2.42 -3.73
CA THR A 69 16.67 1.50 -3.31
C THR A 69 16.04 0.36 -2.53
N GLY A 70 16.57 -0.85 -2.68
CA GLY A 70 16.11 -1.98 -1.90
C GLY A 70 17.15 -3.09 -1.83
N ASN A 71 17.19 -3.74 -0.68
CA ASN A 71 18.01 -4.89 -0.38
C ASN A 71 17.13 -5.96 0.30
N ILE A 72 17.12 -7.16 -0.26
CA ILE A 72 16.44 -8.31 0.34
C ILE A 72 17.49 -9.31 0.79
N LYS A 73 17.47 -9.65 2.07
CA LYS A 73 18.20 -10.78 2.61
C LYS A 73 17.24 -11.94 2.79
N VAL A 74 17.65 -13.12 2.33
CA VAL A 74 16.87 -14.35 2.45
C VAL A 74 17.71 -15.34 3.24
N TRP A 75 17.13 -15.91 4.30
CA TRP A 75 17.73 -16.98 5.08
C TRP A 75 16.91 -18.25 4.91
N GLU A 76 17.60 -19.38 4.91
CA GLU A 76 17.04 -20.73 4.93
C GLU A 76 17.56 -21.42 6.20
N ASP A 77 16.66 -21.83 7.09
CA ASP A 77 17.00 -22.53 8.34
C ASP A 77 18.12 -21.80 9.14
N ASP A 78 17.94 -20.49 9.32
CA ASP A 78 18.87 -19.54 9.98
C ASP A 78 20.21 -19.27 9.25
N ILE A 79 20.43 -19.87 8.08
CA ILE A 79 21.62 -19.65 7.25
C ILE A 79 21.30 -18.60 6.18
N LEU A 80 22.13 -17.57 6.04
CA LEU A 80 21.97 -16.57 4.99
C LEU A 80 22.15 -17.25 3.61
N LEU A 81 21.07 -17.32 2.84
CA LEU A 81 21.04 -17.94 1.53
C LEU A 81 21.49 -16.96 0.44
N ALA A 82 20.93 -15.75 0.46
CA ALA A 82 21.19 -14.75 -0.57
C ALA A 82 20.96 -13.32 -0.09
N THR A 83 21.56 -12.37 -0.80
CA THR A 83 21.27 -10.94 -0.71
C THR A 83 20.98 -10.41 -2.11
N LEU A 84 19.81 -9.83 -2.31
CA LEU A 84 19.35 -9.26 -3.59
C LEU A 84 19.36 -7.74 -3.47
N SER A 85 20.08 -7.05 -4.34
CA SER A 85 20.11 -5.57 -4.41
C SER A 85 19.63 -5.02 -5.74
N GLU A 86 19.64 -5.84 -6.78
CA GLU A 86 19.15 -5.44 -8.10
C GLU A 86 17.64 -5.69 -8.20
N HIS A 87 16.90 -4.69 -8.67
CA HIS A 87 15.47 -4.80 -8.89
C HIS A 87 15.02 -4.01 -10.10
N LYS A 88 13.90 -4.43 -10.67
CA LYS A 88 13.17 -3.67 -11.68
C LYS A 88 11.81 -3.29 -11.11
N ASN A 89 11.57 -2.00 -10.86
CA ASN A 89 10.30 -1.50 -10.31
C ASN A 89 9.86 -2.20 -9.01
N GLY A 90 10.80 -2.48 -8.09
CA GLY A 90 10.51 -3.18 -6.83
C GLY A 90 10.36 -4.70 -6.95
N HIS A 91 10.52 -5.27 -8.14
CA HIS A 91 10.54 -6.72 -8.35
C HIS A 91 11.95 -7.28 -8.23
N PHE A 92 12.14 -8.21 -7.30
CA PHE A 92 13.36 -8.97 -7.07
C PHE A 92 13.12 -10.46 -7.32
N VAL A 93 14.08 -11.12 -7.97
CA VAL A 93 14.01 -12.55 -8.28
C VAL A 93 15.24 -13.23 -7.71
N LEU A 94 15.03 -14.25 -6.89
CA LEU A 94 16.07 -15.17 -6.47
C LEU A 94 15.95 -16.45 -7.34
N PRO A 95 16.92 -16.74 -8.22
CA PRO A 95 16.86 -17.88 -9.13
C PRO A 95 17.18 -19.22 -8.44
N ILE A 96 16.60 -19.44 -7.25
CA ILE A 96 16.71 -20.65 -6.45
C ILE A 96 15.29 -21.11 -6.11
N LYS A 97 15.05 -22.41 -6.25
CA LYS A 97 13.79 -23.02 -5.83
C LYS A 97 13.82 -23.32 -4.32
N PRO A 98 12.75 -22.96 -3.58
CA PRO A 98 12.60 -23.33 -2.17
C PRO A 98 12.61 -24.85 -1.96
N LYS A 99 13.15 -25.29 -0.83
CA LYS A 99 13.09 -26.67 -0.35
C LYS A 99 11.80 -26.90 0.45
N VAL A 100 11.23 -28.09 0.26
CA VAL A 100 10.10 -28.56 1.05
C VAL A 100 10.55 -28.72 2.51
N ASN A 101 9.72 -28.30 3.45
CA ASN A 101 9.96 -28.36 4.90
C ASN A 101 11.11 -27.49 5.45
N SER A 102 11.70 -26.59 4.64
CA SER A 102 12.62 -25.57 5.14
C SER A 102 11.88 -24.34 5.65
N LYS A 103 12.49 -23.63 6.61
CA LYS A 103 12.03 -22.33 7.09
C LYS A 103 12.77 -21.22 6.36
N TYR A 104 12.01 -20.26 5.85
CA TYR A 104 12.55 -19.08 5.18
C TYR A 104 12.27 -17.85 6.00
N LYS A 105 13.31 -17.05 6.22
CA LYS A 105 13.21 -15.69 6.75
C LYS A 105 13.58 -14.71 5.66
N ILE A 106 12.79 -13.66 5.53
CA ILE A 106 12.99 -12.60 4.55
C ILE A 106 13.07 -11.30 5.34
N VAL A 107 14.12 -10.53 5.11
CA VAL A 107 14.28 -9.17 5.64
C VAL A 107 14.51 -8.26 4.46
N VAL A 108 13.62 -7.29 4.32
CA VAL A 108 13.66 -6.30 3.24
C VAL A 108 13.98 -4.95 3.85
N ASN A 109 15.02 -4.31 3.32
CA ASN A 109 15.43 -2.96 3.63
C ASN A 109 15.28 -2.12 2.37
N ALA A 110 14.41 -1.11 2.37
CA ALA A 110 14.19 -0.25 1.22
C ALA A 110 13.81 1.17 1.65
N ASP A 111 14.45 2.16 1.02
CA ASP A 111 14.22 3.60 1.29
C ASP A 111 14.18 3.92 2.81
N ASP A 112 15.18 3.44 3.55
CA ASP A 112 15.35 3.61 5.01
C ASP A 112 14.25 2.95 5.89
N MET A 113 13.42 2.08 5.31
CA MET A 113 12.44 1.26 6.03
C MET A 113 12.86 -0.22 6.02
N GLU A 114 12.58 -0.93 7.12
CA GLU A 114 12.84 -2.37 7.25
C GLU A 114 11.53 -3.12 7.55
N VAL A 115 11.33 -4.26 6.90
CA VAL A 115 10.29 -5.23 7.24
C VAL A 115 10.84 -6.64 7.19
N SER A 116 10.36 -7.51 8.07
CA SER A 116 10.78 -8.91 8.13
C SER A 116 9.60 -9.85 8.28
N ALA A 117 9.68 -11.03 7.66
CA ALA A 117 8.74 -12.11 7.89
C ALA A 117 9.38 -13.49 7.73
N GLU A 118 8.68 -14.49 8.25
CA GLU A 118 9.11 -15.88 8.26
C GLU A 118 7.98 -16.77 7.73
N THR A 119 8.34 -17.80 6.98
CA THR A 119 7.41 -18.84 6.50
C THR A 119 8.06 -20.21 6.51
N SER A 120 7.26 -21.26 6.51
CA SER A 120 7.70 -22.64 6.31
C SER A 120 7.18 -23.18 4.99
N GLY A 121 8.01 -23.97 4.28
CA GLY A 121 7.80 -24.46 2.91
C GLY A 121 6.65 -25.45 2.67
N SER A 122 5.46 -25.18 3.20
CA SER A 122 4.20 -25.84 2.85
C SER A 122 3.20 -24.80 2.31
N GLY A 123 3.52 -24.21 1.15
CA GLY A 123 2.62 -23.40 0.33
C GLY A 123 1.89 -22.27 1.05
N LEU A 124 2.56 -21.14 1.27
CA LEU A 124 1.90 -19.93 1.77
C LEU A 124 2.52 -18.67 1.12
N GLY A 125 1.66 -17.77 0.64
CA GLY A 125 2.06 -16.41 0.25
C GLY A 125 2.37 -15.59 1.50
N ILE A 126 3.53 -14.93 1.51
CA ILE A 126 3.89 -14.02 2.59
C ILE A 126 3.43 -12.62 2.19
N LEU A 127 2.50 -12.06 2.96
CA LEU A 127 2.18 -10.64 2.98
C LEU A 127 2.81 -10.02 4.23
N CYS A 128 3.75 -9.10 4.03
CA CYS A 128 4.30 -8.26 5.10
C CYS A 128 3.77 -6.83 4.96
N PHE A 129 3.25 -6.26 6.05
CA PHE A 129 2.75 -4.89 6.15
C PHE A 129 3.55 -4.07 7.15
#